data_AF-A0A0M8WCN0-F1
#
_entry.id   AF-A0A0M8WCN0-F1
#
_cell.length_a   1.000
_cell.length_b   1.000
_cell.length_c   1.000
_cell.angle_alpha   90.00
_cell.angle_beta   90.00
_cell.angle_gamma   90.00
#
_symmetry.space_group_name_H-M   'P 1'
#
loop_
_entity.id
_entity.type
_entity.pdbx_description
1 polymer ?
#
loop_
_entity_poly.entity_id
_entity_poly.type
_entity_poly.pdbx_seq_one_letter_code
_entity_poly.pdbx_strand_id
1 'polypeptide(L)'
;MTTATGRTTPPGTIVAAFAGFLVSSIAAFAGLGVLLGMHDELVEALRVSQPAMTEEQLRSAATVTQFVVGGFALVIALVELWLAFKLRAGRNWARIVLTVFTAFQVVSLFVGQGTTLPAYGATAVAALAVIASYLPASNAYVESVKRAG
;
A
#
# COMPACT_ATOMS: atom_id res chain seq x y z
N MET A 1 42.41 12.45 -11.17
CA MET A 1 41.19 12.47 -10.34
C MET A 1 40.44 11.18 -10.57
N THR A 2 40.49 10.26 -9.61
CA THR A 2 39.82 8.95 -9.70
C THR A 2 38.40 9.11 -9.16
N THR A 3 37.41 9.10 -10.05
CA THR A 3 35.99 8.99 -9.69
C THR A 3 35.75 7.62 -9.07
N ALA A 4 35.85 7.52 -7.74
CA ALA A 4 35.39 6.35 -7.01
C ALA A 4 33.86 6.29 -7.15
N THR A 5 33.38 5.48 -8.07
CA THR A 5 31.97 5.06 -8.18
C THR A 5 31.64 4.13 -7.00
N GLY A 6 31.69 4.66 -5.79
CA GLY A 6 31.23 3.96 -4.60
C GLY A 6 29.73 3.81 -4.68
N ARG A 7 29.22 2.57 -4.65
CA ARG A 7 27.80 2.31 -4.36
C ARG A 7 27.46 3.04 -3.06
N THR A 8 26.73 4.14 -3.14
CA THR A 8 26.23 4.83 -1.95
C THR A 8 25.25 3.89 -1.27
N THR A 9 25.63 3.40 -0.08
CA THR A 9 24.74 2.58 0.74
C THR A 9 23.52 3.42 1.14
N PRO A 10 22.29 2.89 1.02
CA PRO A 10 21.11 3.63 1.43
C PRO A 10 21.20 4.05 2.91
N PRO A 11 20.86 5.31 3.26
CA PRO A 11 20.85 5.75 4.64
C PRO A 11 19.78 5.01 5.45
N GLY A 12 19.95 4.95 6.77
CA GLY A 12 19.00 4.29 7.67
C GLY A 12 17.55 4.77 7.52
N THR A 13 17.35 6.04 7.13
CA THR A 13 16.02 6.62 6.87
C THR A 13 15.34 6.00 5.63
N ILE A 14 16.09 5.68 4.57
CA ILE A 14 15.56 4.96 3.40
C ILE A 14 15.28 3.50 3.74
N VAL A 15 16.12 2.87 4.56
CA VAL A 15 15.88 1.50 5.04
C VAL A 15 14.63 1.44 5.92
N ALA A 16 14.44 2.42 6.81
CA ALA A 16 13.25 2.53 7.63
C ALA A 16 11.99 2.76 6.77
N ALA A 17 12.06 3.66 5.78
CA ALA A 17 10.97 3.87 4.83
C ALA A 17 10.63 2.58 4.07
N PHE A 18 11.64 1.87 3.57
CA PHE A 18 11.46 0.58 2.91
C PHE A 18 10.78 -0.46 3.83
N ALA A 19 11.24 -0.59 5.07
CA ALA A 19 10.64 -1.50 6.04
C ALA A 19 9.20 -1.12 6.37
N GLY A 20 8.89 0.17 6.52
CA GLY A 20 7.54 0.66 6.76
C GLY A 20 6.58 0.32 5.61
N PHE A 21 6.99 0.57 4.37
CA PHE A 21 6.18 0.17 3.21
C PHE A 21 6.03 -1.34 3.09
N LEU A 22 7.07 -2.13 3.40
CA LEU A 22 6.98 -3.59 3.43
C LEU A 22 5.94 -4.08 4.45
N VAL A 23 5.98 -3.53 5.67
CA VAL A 23 5.01 -3.86 6.73
C VAL A 23 3.59 -3.47 6.31
N SER A 24 3.41 -2.29 5.70
CA SER A 24 2.11 -1.83 5.20
C SER A 24 1.57 -2.75 4.11
N SER A 25 2.39 -3.15 3.13
CA SER A 25 1.98 -4.09 2.08
C SER A 25 1.64 -5.49 2.62
N ILE A 26 2.36 -5.97 3.64
CA ILE A 26 2.01 -7.23 4.33
C ILE A 26 0.67 -7.10 5.05
N ALA A 27 0.41 -5.98 5.72
CA ALA A 27 -0.87 -5.73 6.38
C ALA A 27 -2.03 -5.68 5.37
N ALA A 28 -1.83 -5.03 4.22
CA ALA A 28 -2.80 -5.04 3.12
C ALA A 28 -3.07 -6.46 2.61
N PHE A 29 -2.02 -7.27 2.47
CA PHE A 29 -2.16 -8.68 2.08
C PHE A 29 -2.90 -9.50 3.14
N ALA A 30 -2.62 -9.31 4.43
CA ALA A 30 -3.35 -9.96 5.52
C ALA A 30 -4.84 -9.58 5.52
N GLY A 31 -5.15 -8.33 5.15
CA GLY A 31 -6.53 -7.85 4.94
C GLY A 31 -7.30 -8.64 3.88
N LEU A 32 -6.62 -9.21 2.87
CA LEU A 32 -7.26 -10.11 1.90
C LEU A 32 -7.79 -11.37 2.57
N GLY A 33 -7.05 -11.95 3.52
CA GLY A 33 -7.50 -13.13 4.26
C GLY A 33 -8.77 -12.85 5.06
N VAL A 34 -8.85 -11.66 5.66
CA VAL A 34 -10.05 -11.20 6.38
C VAL A 34 -11.22 -11.04 5.40
N LEU A 35 -11.00 -10.36 4.27
CA LEU A 35 -12.02 -10.17 3.23
C LEU A 35 -12.60 -11.51 2.74
N LEU A 36 -11.75 -12.54 2.61
CA LEU A 36 -12.19 -13.87 2.20
C LEU A 36 -13.13 -14.54 3.22
N GLY A 37 -12.98 -14.21 4.52
CA GLY A 37 -13.83 -14.71 5.59
C GLY A 37 -15.14 -13.94 5.79
N MET A 38 -15.31 -12.78 5.15
CA MET A 38 -16.48 -11.91 5.29
C MET A 38 -17.58 -12.19 4.26
N HIS A 39 -17.59 -13.36 3.61
CA HIS A 39 -18.52 -13.66 2.52
C HIS A 39 -19.99 -13.52 2.94
N ASP A 40 -20.37 -14.08 4.09
CA ASP A 40 -21.75 -14.02 4.59
C ASP A 40 -22.16 -12.58 4.96
N GLU A 41 -21.24 -11.79 5.50
CA GLU A 41 -21.48 -10.37 5.80
C GLU A 41 -21.70 -9.55 4.51
N LEU A 42 -20.94 -9.86 3.45
CA LEU A 42 -21.12 -9.25 2.13
C LEU A 42 -22.48 -9.63 1.53
N VAL A 43 -22.89 -10.90 1.65
CA VAL A 43 -24.21 -11.35 1.20
C VAL A 43 -25.33 -10.61 1.94
N GLU A 44 -25.20 -10.44 3.26
CA GLU A 44 -26.19 -9.71 4.05
C GLU A 44 -26.23 -8.22 3.69
N ALA A 45 -25.07 -7.57 3.51
CA ALA A 45 -25.00 -6.19 3.06
C ALA A 45 -25.62 -6.00 1.66
N LEU A 46 -25.41 -6.95 0.76
CA LEU A 46 -26.04 -6.97 -0.56
C LEU A 46 -27.55 -7.19 -0.46
N ARG A 47 -28.02 -8.04 0.46
CA ARG A 47 -29.46 -8.26 0.69
C ARG A 47 -30.17 -6.99 1.13
N VAL A 48 -29.57 -6.26 2.07
CA VAL A 48 -30.11 -4.98 2.56
C VAL A 48 -30.17 -3.93 1.45
N SER A 49 -29.16 -3.88 0.59
CA SER A 49 -29.07 -2.89 -0.49
C SER A 49 -29.82 -3.27 -1.77
N GLN A 50 -30.03 -4.56 -2.02
CA GLN A 50 -30.67 -5.11 -3.22
C GLN A 50 -31.70 -6.20 -2.84
N PRO A 51 -32.82 -5.84 -2.18
CA PRO A 51 -33.79 -6.80 -1.66
C PRO A 51 -34.54 -7.58 -2.75
N ALA A 52 -34.46 -7.15 -4.02
CA ALA A 52 -35.11 -7.80 -5.15
C ALA A 52 -34.32 -8.98 -5.73
N MET A 53 -33.05 -9.17 -5.33
CA MET A 53 -32.21 -10.26 -5.84
C MET A 53 -32.55 -11.58 -5.16
N THR A 54 -32.41 -12.68 -5.90
CA THR A 54 -32.52 -14.03 -5.32
C THR A 54 -31.29 -14.36 -4.47
N GLU A 55 -31.41 -15.33 -3.56
CA GLU A 55 -30.31 -15.78 -2.71
C GLU A 55 -29.08 -16.24 -3.52
N GLU A 56 -29.31 -16.93 -4.63
CA GLU A 56 -28.23 -17.38 -5.52
C GLU A 56 -27.52 -16.20 -6.19
N GLN A 57 -28.27 -15.18 -6.62
CA GLN A 57 -27.71 -13.96 -7.19
C GLN A 57 -26.87 -13.19 -6.17
N LEU A 58 -27.34 -13.09 -4.92
CA LEU A 58 -26.60 -12.43 -3.83
C LEU A 58 -25.27 -13.14 -3.54
N ARG A 59 -25.28 -14.47 -3.42
CA ARG A 59 -24.04 -15.25 -3.19
C ARG A 59 -23.07 -15.15 -4.35
N SER A 60 -23.57 -15.20 -5.58
CA SER A 60 -22.75 -15.02 -6.78
C SER A 60 -22.14 -13.61 -6.83
N ALA A 61 -22.94 -12.58 -6.57
CA ALA A 61 -22.49 -11.19 -6.52
C ALA A 61 -21.45 -10.96 -5.40
N ALA A 62 -21.65 -11.53 -4.20
CA ALA A 62 -20.67 -11.46 -3.11
C ALA A 62 -19.34 -12.10 -3.52
N THR A 63 -19.39 -13.30 -4.12
CA THR A 63 -18.20 -14.00 -4.62
C THR A 63 -17.46 -13.17 -5.67
N VAL A 64 -18.17 -12.66 -6.68
CA VAL A 64 -17.58 -11.81 -7.73
C VAL A 64 -16.96 -10.55 -7.12
N THR A 65 -17.67 -9.88 -6.22
CA THR A 65 -17.19 -8.68 -5.53
C THR A 65 -15.91 -8.98 -4.76
N GLN A 66 -15.88 -10.09 -4.02
CA GLN A 66 -14.73 -10.52 -3.23
C GLN A 66 -13.51 -10.80 -4.11
N PHE A 67 -13.69 -11.50 -5.24
CA PHE A 67 -12.60 -11.75 -6.18
C PHE A 67 -12.10 -10.50 -6.87
N VAL A 68 -13.00 -9.60 -7.28
CA VAL A 68 -12.63 -8.35 -7.95
C VAL A 68 -11.88 -7.44 -6.97
N VAL A 69 -12.48 -7.15 -5.81
CA VAL A 69 -11.88 -6.28 -4.79
C VAL A 69 -10.58 -6.88 -4.26
N GLY A 70 -10.60 -8.18 -3.93
CA GLY A 70 -9.41 -8.89 -3.46
C GLY A 70 -8.29 -8.94 -4.50
N GLY A 71 -8.62 -9.16 -5.77
CA GLY A 71 -7.67 -9.13 -6.88
C GLY A 71 -7.03 -7.76 -7.07
N PHE A 72 -7.83 -6.69 -7.05
CA PHE A 72 -7.30 -5.32 -7.12
C PHE A 72 -6.42 -4.98 -5.93
N ALA A 73 -6.84 -5.31 -4.72
CA ALA A 73 -6.05 -5.08 -3.51
C ALA A 73 -4.72 -5.85 -3.54
N LEU A 74 -4.72 -7.09 -4.03
CA LEU A 74 -3.50 -7.88 -4.23
C LEU A 74 -2.54 -7.22 -5.22
N VAL A 75 -3.04 -6.77 -6.38
CA VAL A 75 -2.21 -6.08 -7.38
C VAL A 75 -1.61 -4.81 -6.80
N ILE A 76 -2.40 -4.00 -6.08
CA ILE A 76 -1.91 -2.78 -5.43
C ILE A 76 -0.81 -3.11 -4.42
N ALA A 77 -1.00 -4.11 -3.56
CA ALA A 77 0.01 -4.52 -2.58
C ALA A 77 1.32 -4.97 -3.24
N LEU A 78 1.25 -5.72 -4.35
CA LEU A 78 2.43 -6.13 -5.11
C LEU A 78 3.14 -4.95 -5.78
N VAL A 79 2.38 -3.99 -6.32
CA VAL A 79 2.92 -2.76 -6.90
C VAL A 79 3.59 -1.92 -5.82
N GLU A 80 2.98 -1.72 -4.65
CA GLU A 80 3.58 -1.02 -3.52
C GLU A 80 4.88 -1.67 -3.06
N LEU A 81 4.89 -2.99 -2.93
CA LEU A 81 6.09 -3.75 -2.59
C LEU A 81 7.21 -3.50 -3.63
N TRP A 82 6.88 -3.60 -4.92
CA TRP A 82 7.82 -3.30 -6.00
C TRP A 82 8.34 -1.87 -5.95
N LEU A 83 7.46 -0.89 -5.70
CA LEU A 83 7.83 0.52 -5.54
C LEU A 83 8.75 0.73 -4.33
N ALA A 84 8.54 0.03 -3.22
CA ALA A 84 9.42 0.09 -2.05
C ALA A 84 10.84 -0.37 -2.42
N PHE A 85 10.99 -1.45 -3.19
CA PHE A 85 12.30 -1.85 -3.72
C PHE A 85 12.92 -0.80 -4.64
N LYS A 86 12.12 -0.13 -5.48
CA LYS A 86 12.60 0.97 -6.33
C LYS A 86 13.01 2.21 -5.52
N LEU A 87 12.28 2.53 -4.44
CA LEU A 87 12.65 3.58 -3.49
C LEU A 87 13.99 3.28 -2.83
N ARG A 88 14.19 2.03 -2.36
CA ARG A 88 15.46 1.60 -1.75
C ARG A 88 16.64 1.71 -2.72
N ALA A 89 16.38 1.60 -4.02
CA ALA A 89 17.38 1.83 -5.07
C ALA A 89 17.59 3.32 -5.42
N GLY A 90 16.97 4.26 -4.69
CA GLY A 90 17.17 5.71 -4.86
C GLY A 90 16.34 6.35 -5.97
N ARG A 91 15.32 5.67 -6.50
CA ARG A 91 14.51 6.20 -7.62
C ARG A 91 13.47 7.20 -7.11
N ASN A 92 13.65 8.48 -7.44
CA ASN A 92 12.76 9.56 -6.98
C ASN A 92 11.30 9.38 -7.43
N TRP A 93 11.06 8.85 -8.62
CA TRP A 93 9.68 8.63 -9.11
C TRP A 93 8.93 7.63 -8.22
N ALA A 94 9.60 6.59 -7.70
CA ALA A 94 8.96 5.61 -6.82
C ALA A 94 8.54 6.24 -5.50
N ARG A 95 9.37 7.17 -4.98
CA ARG A 95 9.06 7.96 -3.79
C ARG A 95 7.78 8.79 -3.97
N ILE A 96 7.65 9.47 -5.11
CA ILE A 96 6.47 10.29 -5.43
C ILE A 96 5.23 9.41 -5.54
N VAL A 97 5.30 8.29 -6.27
CA VAL A 97 4.15 7.38 -6.44
C VAL A 97 3.71 6.78 -5.10
N LEU A 98 4.64 6.34 -4.25
CA LEU A 98 4.31 5.85 -2.90
C LEU A 98 3.62 6.93 -2.06
N THR A 99 4.04 8.19 -2.18
CA THR A 99 3.41 9.31 -1.48
C THR A 99 1.96 9.52 -1.94
N VAL A 100 1.72 9.45 -3.25
CA VAL A 100 0.35 9.55 -3.80
C VAL A 100 -0.53 8.40 -3.31
N PHE A 101 0.00 7.18 -3.30
CA PHE A 101 -0.73 6.01 -2.80
C PHE A 101 -1.06 6.16 -1.32
N THR A 102 -0.10 6.56 -0.49
CA THR A 102 -0.34 6.82 0.93
C THR A 102 -1.34 7.94 1.14
N ALA A 103 -1.32 9.00 0.33
CA ALA A 103 -2.33 10.05 0.40
C ALA A 103 -3.73 9.52 0.10
N PHE A 104 -3.89 8.65 -0.90
CA PHE A 104 -5.17 7.99 -1.16
C PHE A 104 -5.59 7.04 -0.04
N GLN A 105 -4.66 6.32 0.57
CA GLN A 105 -4.96 5.48 1.74
C GLN A 105 -5.49 6.34 2.89
N VAL A 106 -4.84 7.46 3.20
CA VAL A 106 -5.28 8.42 4.23
C VAL A 106 -6.67 8.97 3.91
N VAL A 107 -6.90 9.47 2.70
CA VAL A 107 -8.22 9.97 2.29
C VAL A 107 -9.29 8.88 2.42
N SER A 108 -8.97 7.65 2.01
CA SER A 108 -9.89 6.51 2.09
C SER A 108 -10.37 6.22 3.51
N LEU A 109 -9.55 6.52 4.53
CA LEU A 109 -9.97 6.36 5.94
C LEU A 109 -11.13 7.31 6.32
N PHE A 110 -11.25 8.47 5.68
CA PHE A 110 -12.28 9.48 5.97
C PHE A 110 -13.57 9.28 5.18
N VAL A 111 -13.50 8.67 4.00
CA VAL A 111 -14.69 8.37 3.17
C VAL A 111 -15.23 6.95 3.36
N GLY A 112 -14.44 6.04 3.93
CA GLY A 112 -14.84 4.64 4.14
C GLY A 112 -15.84 4.46 5.29
N GLN A 113 -16.98 3.85 4.99
CA GLN A 113 -17.97 3.40 5.98
C GLN A 113 -17.58 2.01 6.51
N GLY A 114 -16.45 1.88 7.23
CA GLY A 114 -15.98 0.56 7.69
C GLY A 114 -14.51 0.48 8.12
N THR A 115 -13.90 1.60 8.50
CA THR A 115 -12.47 1.68 8.80
C THR A 115 -12.10 0.88 10.05
N THR A 116 -11.30 -0.18 9.89
CA THR A 116 -10.89 -1.08 10.99
C THR A 116 -9.61 -0.60 11.68
N LEU A 117 -9.39 -0.98 12.94
CA LEU A 117 -8.15 -0.68 13.69
C LEU A 117 -6.88 -1.07 12.90
N PRO A 118 -6.80 -2.25 12.24
CA PRO A 118 -5.67 -2.59 11.36
C PRO A 118 -5.45 -1.60 10.21
N ALA A 119 -6.51 -1.07 9.59
CA ALA A 119 -6.40 -0.11 8.50
C ALA A 119 -5.76 1.23 8.96
N TYR A 120 -6.12 1.70 10.15
CA TYR A 120 -5.48 2.87 10.77
C TYR A 120 -3.99 2.63 11.03
N GLY A 121 -3.64 1.49 11.62
CA GLY A 121 -2.25 1.12 11.90
C GLY A 121 -1.40 1.04 10.63
N ALA A 122 -1.89 0.34 9.60
CA ALA A 122 -1.19 0.20 8.32
C ALA A 122 -0.97 1.55 7.62
N THR A 123 -1.99 2.42 7.65
CA THR A 123 -1.91 3.77 7.05
C THR A 123 -0.94 4.66 7.83
N ALA A 124 -0.95 4.60 9.16
CA ALA A 124 -0.01 5.35 9.99
C ALA A 124 1.45 4.92 9.71
N VAL A 125 1.70 3.62 9.59
CA VAL A 125 3.02 3.08 9.23
C VAL A 125 3.45 3.57 7.83
N ALA A 126 2.54 3.55 6.84
CA ALA A 126 2.82 4.07 5.50
C ALA A 126 3.13 5.58 5.52
N ALA A 127 2.38 6.37 6.29
CA ALA A 127 2.63 7.81 6.45
C ALA A 127 4.01 8.09 7.08
N LEU A 128 4.40 7.34 8.11
CA LEU A 128 5.74 7.44 8.70
C LEU A 128 6.83 7.04 7.71
N ALA A 129 6.58 6.02 6.88
CA ALA A 129 7.50 5.61 5.82
C ALA A 129 7.69 6.72 4.76
N VAL A 130 6.61 7.40 4.36
CA VAL A 130 6.67 8.59 3.50
C VAL A 130 7.55 9.65 4.15
N ILE A 131 7.29 10.02 5.40
CA ILE A 131 8.08 11.05 6.12
C ILE A 131 9.57 10.66 6.15
N ALA A 132 9.88 9.42 6.51
CA ALA A 132 11.25 8.91 6.53
C ALA A 132 11.93 9.01 5.14
N SER A 133 11.18 8.81 4.05
CA SER A 133 11.69 8.92 2.68
C SER A 133 12.02 10.35 2.23
N TYR A 134 11.57 11.37 2.97
CA TYR A 134 11.82 12.80 2.71
C TYR A 134 12.75 13.47 3.74
N LEU A 135 13.25 12.72 4.73
CA LEU A 135 14.25 13.24 5.66
C LEU A 135 15.54 13.69 4.93
N PRO A 136 16.32 14.62 5.49
CA PRO A 136 17.49 15.19 4.82
C PRO A 136 18.48 14.16 4.26
N ALA A 137 18.75 13.09 5.03
CA ALA A 137 19.62 11.99 4.57
C ALA A 137 19.05 11.24 3.36
N SER A 138 17.73 11.01 3.34
CA SER A 138 17.02 10.38 2.22
C SER A 138 17.08 11.25 0.96
N ASN A 139 16.91 12.57 1.10
CA ASN A 139 17.01 13.51 -0.02
C ASN A 139 18.40 13.53 -0.63
N ALA A 140 19.45 13.62 0.21
CA ALA A 140 20.83 13.59 -0.24
C ALA A 140 21.17 12.28 -1.00
N TYR A 141 20.65 11.14 -0.53
CA TYR A 141 20.82 9.85 -1.20
C TYR A 141 20.11 9.77 -2.55
N VAL A 142 18.84 10.16 -2.62
CA VAL A 142 18.08 10.13 -3.89
C VAL A 142 18.71 11.08 -4.91
N GLU A 143 19.22 12.22 -4.47
CA GLU A 143 19.92 13.17 -5.34
C GLU A 143 21.28 12.63 -5.82
N SER A 144 22.07 11.98 -4.94
CA SER A 144 23.35 11.39 -5.36
C SER A 144 23.15 10.30 -6.40
N VAL A 145 22.13 9.44 -6.24
CA VAL A 145 21.76 8.41 -7.22
C VAL A 145 21.30 9.04 -8.54
N LYS A 146 20.49 10.10 -8.49
CA LYS A 146 20.02 10.82 -9.69
C LYS A 146 21.17 11.44 -10.49
N ARG A 147 22.24 11.89 -9.83
CA ARG A 147 23.42 12.49 -10.49
C ARG A 147 24.35 11.42 -11.09
N ALA A 148 24.29 10.19 -10.60
CA ALA A 148 25.19 9.11 -10.98
C ALA A 148 24.71 8.23 -12.15
N GLY A 149 23.43 8.33 -12.52
CA GLY A 149 22.82 7.62 -13.65
C GLY A 149 22.26 8.59 -14.68
#